data_AF-A0A0C2H0H8-F1
#
_entry.id   AF-A0A0C2H0H8-F1
#
_cell.length_a   1.000
_cell.length_b   1.000
_cell.length_c   1.000
_cell.angle_alpha   90.00
_cell.angle_beta   90.00
_cell.angle_gamma   90.00
#
_symmetry.space_group_name_H-M   'P 1'
#
loop_
_entity.id
_entity.type
_entity.pdbx_description
1 polymer ?
#
loop_
_entity_poly.entity_id
_entity_poly.type
_entity_poly.pdbx_seq_one_letter_code
_entity_poly.pdbx_strand_id
1 'polypeptide(L)' 'MPSEGRECISIHIGQAGAQIGNACWELYCLEHGIDQSGFLDEQMDQKKMSSQVSWCDFVARLAV' A
#
# COMPACT_ATOMS: atom_id res chain seq x y z
N MET A 1 1.33 -21.32 20.96
CA MET A 1 1.08 -19.90 21.26
C MET A 1 0.34 -19.32 20.07
N PRO A 2 -0.91 -18.85 20.19
CA PRO A 2 -1.48 -18.06 19.11
C PRO A 2 -0.65 -16.78 19.04
N SER A 3 0.05 -16.57 17.92
CA SER A 3 0.74 -15.30 17.70
C SER A 3 -0.33 -14.27 17.39
N GLU A 4 -0.70 -13.45 18.36
CA GLU A 4 -1.46 -12.23 18.06
C GLU A 4 -0.65 -11.36 17.08
N GLY A 5 -1.34 -10.54 16.28
CA GLY A 5 -0.81 -9.91 15.08
C GLY A 5 0.58 -9.29 15.26
N ARG A 6 1.47 -9.49 14.27
CA ARG A 6 2.78 -8.85 14.27
C ARG A 6 2.64 -7.39 13.88
N GLU A 7 2.90 -6.48 14.80
CA GLU A 7 2.89 -5.05 14.55
C GLU A 7 4.22 -4.60 13.92
N CYS A 8 4.16 -3.65 12.99
CA CYS A 8 5.32 -3.07 12.32
C CYS A 8 5.14 -1.55 12.22
N ILE A 9 6.22 -0.81 12.43
CA ILE A 9 6.26 0.65 12.27
C ILE A 9 7.24 0.98 11.15
N SER A 10 6.77 1.64 10.10
CA SER A 10 7.62 2.16 9.02
C SER A 10 7.96 3.62 9.28
N ILE A 11 9.24 3.98 9.24
CA ILE A 11 9.72 5.36 9.41
C ILE A 11 10.35 5.81 8.10
N HIS A 12 9.79 6.87 7.50
CA HIS A 12 10.27 7.45 6.25
C HIS A 12 10.97 8.79 6.53
N ILE A 13 12.22 8.94 6.12
CA ILE A 13 13.07 10.11 6.44
C ILE A 13 13.50 10.83 5.16
N GLY A 14 13.44 12.16 5.18
CA GLY A 14 13.84 13.01 4.07
C GLY A 14 12.79 13.12 2.95
N GLN A 15 13.06 13.98 1.97
CA GLN A 15 12.09 14.35 0.94
C GLN A 15 11.75 13.21 -0.02
N ALA A 16 12.76 12.45 -0.45
CA ALA A 16 12.56 11.24 -1.24
C ALA A 16 11.86 10.14 -0.43
N GLY A 17 12.26 9.95 0.84
CA GLY A 17 11.67 8.95 1.73
C GLY A 17 10.18 9.18 1.97
N ALA A 18 9.76 10.43 2.19
CA ALA A 18 8.35 10.77 2.36
C ALA A 18 7.52 10.50 1.10
N GLN A 19 8.04 10.82 -0.10
CA GLN A 19 7.33 10.53 -1.36
C GLN A 19 7.14 9.03 -1.57
N ILE A 20 8.18 8.25 -1.32
CA ILE A 20 8.13 6.79 -1.39
C ILE A 20 7.14 6.24 -0.36
N GLY A 21 7.17 6.77 0.87
CA GLY A 21 6.26 6.38 1.96
C GLY A 21 4.79 6.58 1.59
N ASN A 22 4.44 7.73 1.01
CA ASN A 22 3.07 7.98 0.54
C ASN A 22 2.65 6.99 -0.54
N ALA A 23 3.52 6.75 -1.52
CA ALA A 23 3.23 5.82 -2.61
C ALA A 23 3.10 4.36 -2.10
N CYS A 24 3.93 3.95 -1.12
CA CYS A 24 3.80 2.65 -0.44
C CYS A 24 2.47 2.54 0.32
N TRP A 25 2.06 3.60 1.02
CA TRP A 25 0.80 3.63 1.76
C TRP A 25 -0.41 3.54 0.83
N GLU A 26 -0.40 4.26 -0.30
CA GLU A 26 -1.45 4.17 -1.31
C GLU A 26 -1.60 2.75 -1.86
N LEU A 27 -0.49 2.06 -2.14
CA LEU A 27 -0.53 0.66 -2.56
C LEU A 27 -1.06 -0.26 -1.47
N TYR A 28 -0.60 -0.09 -0.24
CA TYR A 28 -1.10 -0.87 0.90
C TYR A 28 -2.62 -0.75 1.03
N CYS A 29 -3.14 0.48 0.94
CA CYS A 29 -4.56 0.74 0.95
C CYS A 29 -5.28 0.05 -0.21
N LEU A 30 -4.77 0.16 -1.43
CA LEU A 30 -5.36 -0.50 -2.61
C LEU A 30 -5.38 -2.03 -2.49
N GLU A 31 -4.31 -2.66 -2.02
CA GLU A 31 -4.22 -4.12 -1.88
C GLU A 31 -5.20 -4.69 -0.84
N HIS A 32 -5.42 -3.92 0.23
CA HIS A 32 -6.28 -4.28 1.35
C HIS A 32 -7.71 -3.73 1.24
N GLY A 33 -8.03 -3.04 0.14
CA GLY A 33 -9.36 -2.43 -0.05
C GLY A 33 -9.66 -1.37 1.00
N ILE A 34 -8.66 -0.60 1.42
CA ILE A 34 -8.81 0.54 2.32
C ILE A 34 -8.91 1.80 1.47
N ASP A 35 -9.88 2.64 1.76
CA ASP A 35 -10.05 3.92 1.08
C ASP A 35 -9.04 4.98 1.58
N GLN A 36 -9.04 6.16 0.95
CA GLN A 36 -8.19 7.27 1.38
C GLN A 36 -8.58 7.84 2.76
N SER A 37 -9.77 7.52 3.24
CA SER A 37 -10.27 7.88 4.57
C SER A 37 -9.75 6.94 5.66
N GLY A 38 -9.17 5.80 5.29
CA GLY A 38 -8.69 4.76 6.20
C GLY A 38 -9.73 3.72 6.58
N PHE A 39 -10.88 3.66 5.91
CA PHE A 39 -11.93 2.66 6.12
C PHE A 39 -11.88 1.57 5.04
N LEU A 40 -12.36 0.36 5.39
CA LEU A 40 -12.49 -0.72 4.41
C LEU A 40 -13.62 -0.38 3.43
N ASP A 41 -13.28 -0.37 2.14
CA ASP A 41 -14.21 -0.28 1.04
C ASP A 41 -14.59 -1.70 0.58
N GLU A 42 -15.70 -2.21 1.12
CA GLU A 42 -16.26 -3.53 0.83
C GLU A 42 -16.59 -3.74 -0.66
N GLN A 43 -16.62 -2.68 -1.47
CA GLN A 43 -16.95 -2.75 -2.91
C GLN A 43 -15.73 -3.03 -3.80
N MET A 44 -14.51 -2.99 -3.27
CA MET A 44 -13.28 -3.17 -4.07
C MET A 44 -12.92 -4.64 -4.37
N ASP A 45 -13.60 -5.60 -3.74
CA ASP A 45 -13.30 -7.03 -3.85
C ASP A 45 -13.51 -7.60 -5.28
N GLN A 46 -14.34 -6.95 -6.09
CA GLN A 46 -14.69 -7.43 -7.44
C GLN A 46 -13.84 -6.79 -8.57
N LYS A 47 -13.03 -5.76 -8.28
CA LYS A 47 -12.19 -5.06 -9.28
C LYS A 47 -10.80 -5.68 -9.44
N LYS A 48 -10.53 -6.82 -8.80
CA LYS A 48 -9.20 -7.43 -8.68
C LYS A 48 -8.64 -8.13 -9.94
N MET A 49 -9.30 -8.06 -11.10
CA MET A 49 -8.90 -8.85 -12.29
C MET A 49 -8.32 -8.04 -13.48
N SER A 50 -8.27 -6.70 -13.46
CA SER A 50 -7.84 -5.95 -14.68
C SER A 50 -6.67 -4.98 -14.53
N SER A 51 -6.31 -4.57 -13.31
CA SER A 51 -5.33 -3.49 -13.14
C SER A 51 -4.51 -3.71 -11.88
N GLN A 52 -3.87 -4.88 -11.80
CA GLN A 52 -2.84 -5.10 -10.79
C GLN A 52 -1.71 -4.13 -11.12
N VAL A 53 -1.69 -2.96 -10.45
CA VAL A 53 -0.47 -2.17 -10.35
C VAL A 53 0.47 -3.05 -9.54
N SER A 54 1.32 -3.77 -10.25
CA SER A 54 2.19 -4.77 -9.68
C SER A 54 3.21 -4.09 -8.79
N TRP A 55 3.74 -4.80 -7.81
CA TRP A 55 4.99 -4.40 -7.13
C TRP A 55 6.10 -4.09 -8.16
N CYS A 56 6.07 -4.72 -9.34
CA CYS A 56 6.94 -4.38 -10.47
C CYS A 56 6.69 -2.97 -11.03
N ASP A 57 5.44 -2.49 -11.08
CA ASP A 57 5.10 -1.13 -11.54
C ASP A 57 5.49 -0.08 -10.50
N PHE A 58 5.44 -0.44 -9.21
CA PHE A 58 5.93 0.42 -8.13
C PHE A 58 7.45 0.59 -8.20
N VAL A 59 8.19 -0.50 -8.43
CA VAL A 59 9.63 -0.46 -8.67
C VAL A 59 9.96 0.38 -9.91
N ALA A 60 9.13 0.33 -10.96
CA ALA A 60 9.30 1.14 -12.17
C ALA A 60 9.06 2.64 -11.95
N ARG A 61 8.23 3.05 -10.97
CA ARG A 61 8.00 4.47 -10.62
C ARG A 61 8.94 5.02 -9.54
N LEU A 62 9.60 4.14 -8.77
CA LEU A 62 10.63 4.51 -7.80
C LEU A 62 12.03 4.70 -8.41
N ALA A 63 12.24 4.17 -9.63
CA ALA A 63 13.47 4.34 -10.37
C ALA A 63 13.60 5.79 -10.85
N VAL A 64 14.38 6.57 -10.09
CA VAL A 64 15.45 7.35 -10.71
C VAL A 64 16.39 6.38 -11.44
#